data_AF-I1NI23-F1
#
_entry.id   AF-I1NI23-F1
#
_cell.length_a   1.000
_cell.length_b   1.000
_cell.length_c   1.000
_cell.angle_alpha   90.00
_cell.angle_beta   90.00
_cell.angle_gamma   90.00
#
_symmetry.space_group_name_H-M   'P 1'
#
loop_
_entity.id
_entity.type
_entity.pdbx_description
1 polymer ?
#
loop_
_entity_poly.entity_id
_entity_poly.type
_entity_poly.pdbx_seq_one_letter_code
_entity_poly.pdbx_strand_id
1 'polypeptide(L)'
;MAQKRVSHVLVCRELKPHLLMVIVQVGYTFLYFITEASFNHGMSPHVYVTYRHILAAAMMFPFAYFLERNARPKLTFALFMEIFVLSLLGVSVTLNMYFASLNYTNPTFVASMVNTIASLTFIIAVALGFEVLDLRNPRGIAKVIGTMISLAGVLIMTLYKGPVMRNLWHPLIHIPGKSAAINEDWLKGSILTVSSCVTWSVWYIMQVFT
;
A
#
# COMPACT_ATOMS: atom_id res chain seq x y z
N MET A 1 -3.09 -30.25 33.02
CA MET A 1 -3.03 -30.36 31.53
C MET A 1 -3.84 -29.28 30.80
N ALA A 2 -4.96 -28.78 31.34
CA ALA A 2 -5.77 -27.73 30.69
C ALA A 2 -5.04 -26.39 30.51
N GLN A 3 -4.29 -25.91 31.51
CA GLN A 3 -3.53 -24.65 31.48
C GLN A 3 -2.50 -24.59 30.33
N LYS A 4 -1.78 -25.70 30.08
CA LYS A 4 -0.78 -25.82 29.01
C LYS A 4 -1.43 -25.84 27.62
N ARG A 5 -2.62 -26.46 27.50
CA ARG A 5 -3.40 -26.51 26.26
C ARG A 5 -3.98 -25.14 25.92
N VAL A 6 -4.46 -24.39 26.91
CA VAL A 6 -4.96 -23.01 26.73
C VAL A 6 -3.83 -22.06 26.32
N SER A 7 -2.64 -22.20 26.91
CA SER A 7 -1.47 -21.40 26.53
C SER A 7 -1.01 -21.67 25.09
N HIS A 8 -0.95 -22.93 24.64
CA HIS A 8 -0.64 -23.26 23.25
C HIS A 8 -1.70 -22.75 22.26
N VAL A 9 -2.98 -22.81 22.61
CA VAL A 9 -4.06 -22.28 21.77
C VAL A 9 -3.98 -20.75 21.68
N LEU A 10 -3.64 -20.07 22.78
CA LEU A 10 -3.43 -18.62 22.81
C LEU A 10 -2.23 -18.23 21.93
N VAL A 11 -1.10 -18.93 22.06
CA VAL A 11 0.10 -18.70 21.24
C VAL A 11 -0.17 -18.98 19.76
N CYS A 12 -0.88 -20.06 19.42
CA CYS A 12 -1.29 -20.31 18.04
C CYS A 12 -2.24 -19.22 17.50
N ARG A 13 -3.09 -18.63 18.35
CA ARG A 13 -4.00 -17.55 17.95
C ARG A 13 -3.24 -16.24 17.69
N GLU A 14 -2.23 -15.93 18.48
CA GLU A 14 -1.33 -14.78 18.29
C GLU A 14 -0.38 -14.98 17.10
N LEU A 15 0.05 -16.22 16.84
CA LEU A 15 0.94 -16.55 15.72
C LEU A 15 0.20 -16.61 14.38
N LYS A 16 -1.09 -16.97 14.39
CA LYS A 16 -1.94 -17.08 13.19
C LYS A 16 -1.88 -15.84 12.28
N PRO A 17 -2.07 -14.58 12.75
CA PRO A 17 -1.97 -13.41 11.89
C PRO A 17 -0.57 -13.19 11.33
N HIS A 18 0.49 -13.52 12.08
CA HIS A 18 1.86 -13.37 11.62
C HIS A 18 2.19 -14.39 10.52
N LEU A 19 1.79 -15.65 10.72
CA LEU A 19 1.94 -16.71 9.73
C LEU A 19 1.12 -16.42 8.47
N LEU A 20 -0.10 -15.87 8.62
CA LEU A 20 -0.93 -15.42 7.49
C LEU A 20 -0.21 -14.32 6.70
N MET A 21 0.37 -13.34 7.38
CA MET A 21 1.14 -12.25 6.75
C MET A 21 2.33 -12.79 5.97
N VAL A 22 3.07 -13.75 6.50
CA VAL A 22 4.20 -14.39 5.80
C VAL A 22 3.72 -15.11 4.54
N ILE A 23 2.64 -15.89 4.62
CA ILE A 23 2.07 -16.58 3.45
C ILE A 23 1.65 -15.58 2.37
N VAL A 24 0.98 -14.50 2.76
CA VAL A 24 0.57 -13.41 1.86
C VAL A 24 1.80 -12.79 1.20
N GLN A 25 2.87 -12.53 1.96
CA GLN A 25 4.10 -11.94 1.44
C GLN A 25 4.79 -12.86 0.42
N VAL A 26 4.85 -14.16 0.69
CA VAL A 26 5.38 -15.17 -0.24
C VAL A 26 4.56 -15.22 -1.53
N GLY A 27 3.23 -15.18 -1.41
CA GLY A 27 2.32 -15.09 -2.55
C GLY A 27 2.55 -13.84 -3.40
N TYR A 28 2.73 -12.68 -2.75
CA TYR A 28 3.07 -11.43 -3.45
C TYR A 28 4.40 -11.52 -4.18
N THR A 29 5.43 -12.09 -3.58
CA THR A 29 6.74 -12.29 -4.23
C THR A 29 6.61 -13.12 -5.50
N PHE A 30 5.86 -14.23 -5.45
CA PHE A 30 5.63 -15.06 -6.63
C PHE A 30 4.88 -14.30 -7.74
N LEU A 31 3.84 -13.53 -7.36
CA LEU A 31 3.12 -12.66 -8.30
C LEU A 31 4.05 -11.60 -8.92
N TYR A 32 5.00 -11.04 -8.17
CA TYR A 32 5.96 -10.07 -8.71
C TYR A 32 6.89 -10.68 -9.76
N PHE A 33 7.37 -11.91 -9.56
CA PHE A 33 8.14 -12.61 -10.60
C PHE A 33 7.33 -12.81 -11.89
N ILE A 34 6.06 -13.18 -11.80
CA ILE A 34 5.17 -13.29 -12.96
C ILE A 34 4.95 -11.92 -13.62
N THR A 35 4.78 -10.88 -12.81
CA THR A 35 4.62 -9.49 -13.28
C THR A 35 5.84 -9.06 -14.10
N GLU A 36 7.04 -9.30 -13.56
CA GLU A 36 8.30 -8.96 -14.20
C GLU A 36 8.48 -9.72 -15.52
N ALA A 37 8.22 -11.03 -15.53
CA ALA A 37 8.23 -11.82 -16.76
C ALA A 37 7.24 -11.27 -17.81
N SER A 38 6.03 -10.91 -17.39
CA SER A 38 5.00 -10.35 -18.29
C SER A 38 5.40 -8.99 -18.88
N PHE A 39 6.05 -8.14 -18.10
CA PHE A 39 6.55 -6.84 -18.57
C PHE A 39 7.77 -6.97 -19.48
N ASN A 40 8.65 -7.95 -19.22
CA ASN A 40 9.78 -8.25 -20.11
C ASN A 40 9.31 -8.71 -21.50
N HIS A 41 8.10 -9.26 -21.60
CA HIS A 41 7.44 -9.59 -22.87
C HIS A 41 6.63 -8.43 -23.49
N GLY A 42 6.76 -7.20 -22.95
CA GLY A 42 6.16 -5.99 -23.52
C GLY A 42 4.70 -5.73 -23.13
N MET A 43 4.17 -6.41 -22.11
CA MET A 43 2.79 -6.16 -21.65
C MET A 43 2.67 -4.76 -21.03
N SER A 44 1.68 -3.99 -21.47
CA SER A 44 1.42 -2.67 -20.88
C SER A 44 0.98 -2.79 -19.41
N PRO A 45 1.46 -1.92 -18.49
CA PRO A 45 1.13 -2.01 -17.06
C PRO A 45 -0.36 -1.90 -16.76
N HIS A 46 -1.10 -1.10 -17.53
CA HIS A 46 -2.53 -0.89 -17.31
C HIS A 46 -3.32 -2.16 -17.62
N VAL A 47 -2.99 -2.84 -18.74
CA VAL A 47 -3.62 -4.11 -19.11
C VAL A 47 -3.34 -5.18 -18.05
N TYR A 48 -2.11 -5.27 -17.55
CA TYR A 48 -1.77 -6.21 -16.49
C TYR A 48 -2.60 -5.97 -15.22
N VAL A 49 -2.72 -4.71 -14.79
CA VAL A 49 -3.54 -4.34 -13.62
C VAL A 49 -4.99 -4.74 -13.81
N THR A 50 -5.57 -4.50 -14.99
CA THR A 50 -6.96 -4.90 -15.30
C THR A 50 -7.15 -6.41 -15.24
N TYR A 51 -6.27 -7.18 -15.88
CA TYR A 51 -6.32 -8.66 -15.84
C TYR A 51 -6.23 -9.20 -14.42
N ARG A 52 -5.34 -8.63 -13.59
CA ARG A 52 -5.20 -9.03 -12.19
C ARG A 52 -6.50 -8.86 -11.41
N HIS A 53 -7.21 -7.76 -11.59
CA HIS A 53 -8.47 -7.49 -10.90
C HIS A 53 -9.62 -8.37 -11.40
N ILE A 54 -9.68 -8.64 -12.71
CA ILE A 54 -10.67 -9.57 -13.28
C ILE A 54 -10.45 -10.98 -12.73
N LEU A 55 -9.20 -11.45 -12.72
CA LEU A 55 -8.86 -12.76 -12.19
C LEU A 55 -9.17 -12.86 -10.70
N ALA A 56 -8.80 -11.83 -9.91
CA ALA A 56 -9.12 -11.78 -8.49
C ALA A 56 -10.64 -11.83 -8.25
N ALA A 57 -11.43 -11.08 -9.01
CA ALA A 57 -12.89 -11.11 -8.92
C ALA A 57 -13.44 -12.49 -9.30
N ALA A 58 -12.97 -13.10 -10.40
CA ALA A 58 -13.42 -14.41 -10.85
C ALA A 58 -13.06 -15.53 -9.87
N MET A 59 -11.87 -15.48 -9.27
CA MET A 59 -11.44 -16.44 -8.24
C MET A 59 -12.18 -16.24 -6.93
N MET A 60 -12.44 -14.99 -6.52
CA MET A 60 -13.13 -14.69 -5.26
C MET A 60 -14.64 -14.95 -5.36
N PHE A 61 -15.24 -14.80 -6.55
CA PHE A 61 -16.67 -14.98 -6.79
C PHE A 61 -17.24 -16.31 -6.27
N PRO A 62 -16.67 -17.51 -6.56
CA PRO A 62 -17.18 -18.76 -6.03
C PRO A 62 -17.07 -18.82 -4.49
N PHE A 63 -15.96 -18.36 -3.90
CA PHE A 63 -15.83 -18.36 -2.44
C PHE A 63 -16.85 -17.43 -1.79
N ALA A 64 -17.01 -16.22 -2.33
CA ALA A 64 -18.03 -15.28 -1.89
C ALA A 64 -19.44 -15.89 -2.03
N TYR A 65 -19.73 -16.59 -3.12
CA TYR A 65 -21.03 -17.23 -3.35
C TYR A 65 -21.30 -18.41 -2.43
N PHE A 66 -20.33 -19.29 -2.20
CA PHE A 66 -20.53 -20.51 -1.42
C PHE A 66 -20.37 -20.32 0.09
N LEU A 67 -19.35 -19.57 0.55
CA LEU A 67 -19.08 -19.41 1.98
C LEU A 67 -19.96 -18.34 2.64
N GLU A 68 -20.18 -17.21 1.97
CA GLU A 68 -20.81 -16.05 2.59
C GLU A 68 -22.32 -15.95 2.31
N ARG A 69 -22.88 -16.87 1.52
CA ARG A 69 -24.29 -16.83 1.04
C ARG A 69 -25.32 -16.57 2.14
N ASN A 70 -25.11 -17.14 3.33
CA ASN A 70 -26.04 -17.05 4.46
C ASN A 70 -25.72 -15.89 5.42
N ALA A 71 -24.55 -15.27 5.27
CA ALA A 71 -24.06 -14.18 6.13
C ALA A 71 -24.16 -12.81 5.45
N ARG A 72 -24.64 -12.74 4.19
CA ARG A 72 -24.68 -11.49 3.42
C ARG A 72 -25.70 -10.50 4.00
N PRO A 73 -25.29 -9.27 4.37
CA PRO A 73 -26.24 -8.19 4.57
C PRO A 73 -26.95 -7.88 3.25
N LYS A 74 -28.20 -7.39 3.32
CA LYS A 74 -28.91 -6.92 2.12
C LYS A 74 -28.12 -5.77 1.53
N LEU A 75 -27.80 -5.84 0.24
CA LEU A 75 -27.09 -4.77 -0.46
C LEU A 75 -28.01 -3.56 -0.59
N THR A 76 -27.92 -2.63 0.36
CA THR A 76 -28.60 -1.34 0.30
C THR A 76 -27.84 -0.43 -0.66
N PHE A 77 -28.52 0.59 -1.19
CA PHE A 77 -27.87 1.59 -2.04
C PHE A 77 -26.72 2.31 -1.31
N ALA A 78 -26.86 2.54 0.00
CA ALA A 78 -25.79 3.12 0.83
C ALA A 78 -24.54 2.24 0.86
N LEU A 79 -24.67 0.93 1.17
CA LEU A 79 -23.55 -0.01 1.17
C LEU A 79 -22.90 -0.13 -0.22
N PHE A 80 -23.70 -0.11 -1.28
CA PHE A 80 -23.18 -0.10 -2.64
C PHE A 80 -22.33 1.14 -2.91
N MET A 81 -22.82 2.32 -2.52
CA MET A 81 -22.08 3.58 -2.67
C MET A 81 -20.80 3.60 -1.83
N GLU A 82 -20.81 3.07 -0.61
CA GLU A 82 -19.62 2.94 0.23
C GLU A 82 -18.56 2.06 -0.44
N ILE A 83 -18.93 0.84 -0.87
CA ILE A 83 -18.02 -0.09 -1.57
C ILE A 83 -17.50 0.54 -2.87
N PHE A 84 -18.36 1.25 -3.60
CA PHE A 84 -17.99 1.95 -4.84
C PHE A 84 -16.95 3.04 -4.57
N VAL A 85 -17.17 3.91 -3.59
CA VAL A 85 -16.22 4.96 -3.21
C VAL A 85 -14.92 4.35 -2.71
N LEU A 86 -15.00 3.28 -1.90
CA LEU A 86 -13.85 2.54 -1.39
C LEU A 86 -12.99 1.96 -2.53
N SER A 87 -13.63 1.38 -3.55
CA SER A 87 -12.95 0.84 -4.73
C SER A 87 -12.37 1.95 -5.63
N LEU A 88 -13.12 3.04 -5.82
CA LEU A 88 -12.68 4.17 -6.64
C LEU A 88 -11.43 4.84 -6.05
N LEU A 89 -11.43 5.13 -4.75
CA LEU A 89 -10.30 5.77 -4.09
C LEU A 89 -9.11 4.81 -3.94
N GLY A 90 -9.35 3.61 -3.40
CA GLY A 90 -8.28 2.67 -3.06
C GLY A 90 -7.59 2.04 -4.26
N VAL A 91 -8.38 1.65 -5.26
CA VAL A 91 -7.85 0.89 -6.40
C VAL A 91 -7.63 1.81 -7.59
N SER A 92 -8.65 2.54 -8.02
CA SER A 92 -8.55 3.29 -9.28
C SER A 92 -7.67 4.52 -9.13
N VAL A 93 -8.03 5.47 -8.26
CA VAL A 93 -7.32 6.75 -8.15
C VAL A 93 -5.89 6.54 -7.65
N THR A 94 -5.73 5.82 -6.53
CA THR A 94 -4.42 5.58 -5.92
C THR A 94 -3.45 4.88 -6.87
N LEU A 95 -3.84 3.77 -7.50
CA LEU A 95 -2.92 3.04 -8.40
C LEU A 95 -2.63 3.81 -9.68
N ASN A 96 -3.63 4.48 -10.27
CA ASN A 96 -3.39 5.28 -11.48
C ASN A 96 -2.45 6.46 -11.18
N MET A 97 -2.63 7.17 -10.07
CA MET A 97 -1.72 8.25 -9.67
C MET A 97 -0.31 7.73 -9.36
N TYR A 98 -0.19 6.58 -8.70
CA TYR A 98 1.08 5.93 -8.39
C TYR A 98 1.85 5.52 -9.66
N PHE A 99 1.19 4.82 -10.60
CA PHE A 99 1.84 4.42 -11.85
C PHE A 99 2.11 5.61 -12.77
N ALA A 100 1.22 6.61 -12.79
CA ALA A 100 1.45 7.84 -13.52
C ALA A 100 2.66 8.60 -12.95
N SER A 101 2.82 8.66 -11.62
CA SER A 101 3.97 9.36 -11.01
C SER A 101 5.30 8.70 -11.38
N LEU A 102 5.37 7.37 -11.44
CA LEU A 102 6.57 6.65 -11.86
C LEU A 102 7.06 6.99 -13.29
N ASN A 103 6.21 7.59 -14.14
CA ASN A 103 6.65 8.10 -15.45
C ASN A 103 7.41 9.43 -15.38
N TYR A 104 7.25 10.16 -14.28
CA TYR A 104 7.77 11.52 -14.06
C TYR A 104 8.77 11.62 -12.90
N THR A 105 8.83 10.61 -12.03
CA THR A 105 9.74 10.54 -10.87
C THR A 105 10.46 9.20 -10.79
N ASN A 106 11.50 9.13 -9.97
CA ASN A 106 12.34 7.95 -9.79
C ASN A 106 11.65 6.94 -8.85
N PRO A 107 11.65 5.63 -9.15
CA PRO A 107 11.15 4.59 -8.26
C PRO A 107 11.58 4.71 -6.78
N THR A 108 12.82 5.12 -6.52
CA THR A 108 13.31 5.32 -5.15
C THR A 108 12.52 6.40 -4.39
N PHE A 109 12.21 7.52 -5.04
CA PHE A 109 11.42 8.60 -4.45
C PHE A 109 10.00 8.12 -4.11
N VAL A 110 9.37 7.42 -5.05
CA VAL A 110 8.01 6.88 -4.86
C VAL A 110 7.99 5.83 -3.74
N ALA A 111 8.97 4.94 -3.68
CA ALA A 111 9.09 3.95 -2.61
C ALA A 111 9.26 4.60 -1.23
N SER A 112 10.07 5.66 -1.13
CA SER A 112 10.19 6.43 0.11
C SER A 112 8.89 7.13 0.50
N MET A 113 8.15 7.67 -0.47
CA MET A 113 6.84 8.30 -0.22
C MET A 113 5.81 7.30 0.29
N VAL A 114 5.78 6.06 -0.20
CA VAL A 114 4.87 5.02 0.30
C VAL A 114 5.11 4.74 1.80
N ASN A 115 6.34 4.88 2.29
CA ASN A 115 6.61 4.74 3.73
C ASN A 115 5.97 5.86 4.58
N THR A 116 5.59 7.00 3.99
CA THR A 116 4.81 8.04 4.70
C THR A 116 3.36 7.67 4.90
N ILE A 117 2.81 6.69 4.16
CA ILE A 117 1.38 6.36 4.23
C ILE A 117 0.97 6.03 5.67
N ALA A 118 1.79 5.30 6.41
CA ALA A 118 1.50 5.00 7.82
C ALA A 118 1.47 6.27 8.70
N SER A 119 2.39 7.21 8.47
CA SER A 119 2.43 8.49 9.18
C SER A 119 1.25 9.39 8.82
N LEU A 120 0.93 9.51 7.53
CA LEU A 120 -0.23 10.26 7.04
C LEU A 120 -1.54 9.68 7.54
N THR A 121 -1.68 8.34 7.52
CA THR A 121 -2.85 7.64 8.06
C THR A 121 -3.04 7.98 9.54
N PHE A 122 -1.96 7.96 10.33
CA PHE A 122 -2.02 8.35 11.73
C PHE A 122 -2.41 9.82 11.92
N ILE A 123 -1.80 10.74 11.17
CA ILE A 123 -2.12 12.18 11.24
C ILE A 123 -3.58 12.43 10.92
N ILE A 124 -4.11 11.82 9.84
CA ILE A 124 -5.50 11.97 9.45
C ILE A 124 -6.42 11.33 10.51
N ALA A 125 -6.08 10.17 11.07
CA ALA A 125 -6.85 9.52 12.13
C ALA A 125 -6.94 10.40 13.40
N VAL A 126 -5.84 11.04 13.80
CA VAL A 126 -5.82 12.01 14.89
C VAL A 126 -6.66 13.25 14.54
N ALA A 127 -6.49 13.80 13.34
CA ALA A 127 -7.21 15.02 12.90
C ALA A 127 -8.72 14.82 12.84
N LEU A 128 -9.18 13.61 12.49
CA LEU A 128 -10.58 13.22 12.48
C LEU A 128 -11.09 12.81 13.88
N GLY A 129 -10.24 12.83 14.91
CA GLY A 129 -10.60 12.47 16.28
C GLY A 129 -10.80 10.98 16.52
N PHE A 130 -10.36 10.13 15.59
CA PHE A 130 -10.47 8.67 15.70
C PHE A 130 -9.38 8.06 16.59
N GLU A 131 -8.26 8.76 16.74
CA GLU A 131 -7.15 8.33 17.59
C GLU A 131 -6.95 9.31 18.75
N VAL A 132 -7.10 8.82 19.99
CA VAL A 132 -6.87 9.64 21.19
C VAL A 132 -5.37 9.69 21.52
N LEU A 133 -4.77 10.86 21.35
CA LEU A 133 -3.37 11.09 21.70
C LEU A 133 -3.21 11.37 23.19
N ASP A 134 -2.79 10.35 23.94
CA ASP A 134 -2.32 10.55 25.31
C ASP A 134 -0.81 10.76 25.35
N LEU A 135 -0.39 12.03 25.35
CA LEU A 135 1.02 12.43 25.41
C LEU A 135 1.67 12.19 26.79
N ARG A 136 0.90 11.80 27.81
CA ARG A 136 1.46 11.36 29.10
C ARG A 136 1.83 9.88 29.10
N ASN A 137 1.23 9.08 28.23
CA ASN A 137 1.51 7.66 28.14
C ASN A 137 2.74 7.40 27.24
N PRO A 138 3.70 6.55 27.66
CA PRO A 138 4.83 6.17 26.81
C PRO A 138 4.41 5.61 25.44
N ARG A 139 3.23 4.99 25.34
CA ARG A 139 2.68 4.50 24.05
C ARG A 139 2.29 5.65 23.11
N GLY A 140 1.69 6.73 23.62
CA GLY A 140 1.33 7.89 22.82
C GLY A 140 2.58 8.64 22.35
N ILE A 141 3.56 8.80 23.24
CA ILE A 141 4.87 9.37 22.90
C ILE A 141 5.56 8.55 21.79
N ALA A 142 5.56 7.22 21.90
CA ALA A 142 6.16 6.35 20.89
C ALA A 142 5.49 6.49 19.50
N LYS A 143 4.16 6.64 19.45
CA LYS A 143 3.42 6.88 18.19
C LYS A 143 3.85 8.19 17.55
N VAL A 144 3.92 9.28 18.33
CA VAL A 144 4.33 10.60 17.85
C VAL A 144 5.78 10.58 17.38
N ILE A 145 6.71 10.04 18.17
CA ILE A 145 8.12 9.93 17.76
C ILE A 145 8.26 9.11 16.49
N GLY A 146 7.56 7.98 16.37
CA GLY A 146 7.54 7.17 15.15
C GLY A 146 7.07 7.95 13.91
N THR A 147 6.02 8.77 14.06
CA THR A 147 5.53 9.61 12.95
C THR A 147 6.51 10.72 12.57
N MET A 148 7.17 11.35 13.55
CA MET A 148 8.18 12.38 13.31
C MET A 148 9.41 11.80 12.60
N ILE A 149 9.89 10.63 13.04
CA ILE A 149 11.01 9.93 12.41
C ILE A 149 10.66 9.53 10.96
N SER A 150 9.44 9.03 10.72
CA SER A 150 8.96 8.69 9.38
C SER A 150 8.92 9.91 8.45
N LEU A 151 8.37 11.04 8.91
CA LEU A 151 8.34 12.28 8.14
C LEU A 151 9.75 12.84 7.89
N ALA A 152 10.62 12.80 8.90
CA ALA A 152 12.01 13.23 8.76
C ALA A 152 12.76 12.38 7.73
N GLY A 153 12.60 11.05 7.75
CA GLY A 153 13.21 10.15 6.77
C GLY A 153 12.80 10.50 5.33
N VAL A 154 11.53 10.87 5.13
CA VAL A 154 11.04 11.26 3.80
C VAL A 154 11.51 12.65 3.40
N LEU A 155 11.49 13.63 4.30
CA LEU A 155 12.05 14.96 4.03
C LEU A 155 13.53 14.89 3.67
N ILE A 156 14.30 14.03 4.34
CA ILE A 156 15.69 13.80 3.99
C ILE A 156 15.76 13.22 2.57
N MET A 157 15.00 12.17 2.25
CA MET A 157 15.07 11.53 0.94
C MET A 157 14.56 12.40 -0.22
N THR A 158 13.59 13.30 0.03
CA THR A 158 13.09 14.24 -0.98
C THR A 158 14.05 15.39 -1.24
N LEU A 159 14.70 15.90 -0.20
CA LEU A 159 15.66 17.00 -0.30
C LEU A 159 17.07 16.51 -0.66
N TYR A 160 17.33 15.21 -0.53
CA TYR A 160 18.61 14.60 -0.88
C TYR A 160 18.81 14.58 -2.40
N LYS A 161 19.46 15.61 -2.92
CA LYS A 161 20.03 15.65 -4.28
C LYS A 161 21.36 14.88 -4.30
N GLY A 162 21.30 13.57 -4.09
CA GLY A 162 22.47 12.70 -4.18
C GLY A 162 22.90 12.49 -5.65
N PRO A 163 24.21 12.40 -5.95
CA PRO A 163 24.67 11.93 -7.25
C PRO A 163 24.11 10.53 -7.51
N VAL A 164 23.73 10.26 -8.77
CA VAL A 164 23.23 8.95 -9.21
C VAL A 164 24.29 7.92 -8.81
N MET A 165 23.98 7.08 -7.83
CA MET A 165 24.88 6.00 -7.43
C MET A 165 25.12 5.12 -8.65
N ARG A 166 26.33 5.17 -9.18
CA ARG A 166 26.79 4.24 -10.19
C ARG A 166 26.80 2.87 -9.51
N ASN A 167 25.98 1.95 -10.00
CA ASN A 167 25.98 0.58 -9.51
C ASN A 167 27.42 0.06 -9.51
N LEU A 168 27.91 -0.35 -8.34
CA LEU A 168 29.24 -0.96 -8.17
C LEU A 168 29.33 -2.34 -8.84
N TRP A 169 28.19 -2.90 -9.22
CA TRP A 169 28.04 -4.21 -9.85
C TRP A 169 27.30 -4.08 -11.17
N HIS A 170 27.72 -4.85 -12.17
CA HIS A 170 27.05 -4.87 -13.47
C HIS A 170 25.59 -5.29 -13.26
N PRO A 171 24.59 -4.47 -13.65
CA PRO A 171 23.20 -4.85 -13.48
C PRO A 171 22.92 -6.09 -14.35
N LEU A 172 22.41 -7.16 -13.72
CA LEU A 172 21.98 -8.39 -14.42
C LEU A 172 20.84 -8.12 -15.41
N ILE A 173 20.13 -7.00 -15.25
CA ILE A 173 18.99 -6.61 -16.07
C ILE A 173 19.19 -5.14 -16.48
N HIS A 174 19.33 -4.92 -17.80
CA HIS A 174 19.46 -3.59 -18.38
C HIS A 174 18.08 -2.97 -18.58
N ILE A 175 17.58 -2.23 -17.59
CA ILE A 175 16.40 -1.38 -17.76
C ILE A 175 16.90 -0.05 -18.32
N PRO A 176 16.50 0.38 -19.53
CA PRO A 176 16.90 1.67 -20.07
C PRO A 176 16.38 2.78 -19.14
N GLY A 177 17.30 3.39 -18.39
CA GLY A 177 16.97 4.48 -17.47
C GLY A 177 16.56 5.71 -18.27
N LYS A 178 15.30 6.16 -18.09
CA LYS A 178 14.91 7.51 -18.50
C LYS A 178 15.78 8.50 -17.72
N SER A 179 16.73 9.13 -18.40
CA SER A 179 17.54 10.22 -17.85
C SER A 179 16.63 11.26 -17.22
N ALA A 180 16.96 11.65 -15.98
CA ALA A 180 16.29 12.71 -15.24
C ALA A 180 16.51 14.05 -15.96
N ALA A 181 15.69 14.34 -16.98
CA ALA A 181 15.53 15.68 -17.49
C ALA A 181 14.84 16.48 -16.38
N ILE A 182 15.59 17.38 -15.76
CA ILE A 182 15.07 18.39 -14.82
C ILE A 182 14.24 19.36 -15.68
N ASN A 183 12.99 19.01 -15.92
CA ASN A 183 11.99 19.83 -16.60
C ASN A 183 10.68 19.75 -15.81
N GLU A 184 9.78 20.72 -16.00
CA GLU A 184 8.51 20.98 -15.26
C GLU A 184 7.69 19.75 -14.82
N ASP A 185 7.87 18.62 -15.50
CA ASP A 185 7.23 17.33 -15.23
C ASP A 185 7.58 16.69 -13.86
N TRP A 186 8.75 16.97 -13.27
CA TRP A 186 9.12 16.38 -11.97
C TRP A 186 8.22 16.86 -10.82
N LEU A 187 7.80 18.13 -10.86
CA LEU A 187 6.85 18.70 -9.91
C LEU A 187 5.48 18.00 -10.04
N LYS A 188 5.03 17.76 -11.27
CA LYS A 188 3.81 17.02 -11.57
C LYS A 188 3.89 15.60 -10.99
N GLY A 189 5.00 14.88 -11.22
CA GLY A 189 5.24 13.56 -10.62
C GLY A 189 5.22 13.56 -9.10
N SER A 190 5.79 14.60 -8.47
CA SER A 190 5.81 14.75 -7.02
C SER A 190 4.40 14.99 -6.45
N ILE A 191 3.61 15.87 -7.08
CA ILE A 191 2.21 16.14 -6.70
C ILE A 191 1.35 14.88 -6.88
N LEU A 192 1.51 14.14 -7.98
CA LEU A 192 0.83 12.86 -8.19
C LEU A 192 1.20 11.83 -7.11
N THR A 193 2.47 11.80 -6.69
CA THR A 193 2.91 10.86 -5.64
C THR A 193 2.31 11.23 -4.29
N VAL A 194 2.35 12.51 -3.90
CA VAL A 194 1.77 12.96 -2.63
C VAL A 194 0.27 12.72 -2.60
N SER A 195 -0.44 13.06 -3.68
CA SER A 195 -1.88 12.78 -3.80
C SER A 195 -2.18 11.28 -3.72
N SER A 196 -1.41 10.41 -4.37
CA SER A 196 -1.57 8.96 -4.23
C SER A 196 -1.41 8.49 -2.78
N CYS A 197 -0.44 9.03 -2.02
CA CYS A 197 -0.21 8.66 -0.62
C CYS A 197 -1.35 9.12 0.29
N VAL A 198 -1.88 10.33 0.05
CA VAL A 198 -3.05 10.84 0.78
C VAL A 198 -4.29 10.00 0.48
N THR A 199 -4.57 9.71 -0.79
CA THR A 199 -5.72 8.88 -1.18
C THR A 199 -5.62 7.47 -0.58
N TRP A 200 -4.42 6.87 -0.56
CA TRP A 200 -4.20 5.57 0.08
C TRP A 200 -4.45 5.64 1.60
N SER A 201 -3.99 6.71 2.25
CA SER A 201 -4.19 6.89 3.69
C SER A 201 -5.67 7.04 4.05
N VAL A 202 -6.42 7.83 3.27
CA VAL A 202 -7.88 7.98 3.42
C VAL A 202 -8.58 6.64 3.18
N TRP A 203 -8.15 5.88 2.16
CA TRP A 203 -8.72 4.57 1.88
C TRP A 203 -8.54 3.58 3.04
N TYR A 204 -7.38 3.59 3.72
CA TYR A 204 -7.19 2.77 4.93
C TYR A 204 -8.15 3.17 6.06
N ILE A 205 -8.36 4.47 6.25
CA ILE A 205 -9.28 4.96 7.27
C ILE A 205 -10.71 4.54 6.95
N MET A 206 -11.16 4.69 5.69
CA MET A 206 -12.51 4.27 5.27
C MET A 206 -12.74 2.77 5.44
N GLN A 207 -11.72 1.93 5.22
CA GLN A 207 -11.80 0.48 5.44
C GLN A 207 -12.03 0.08 6.90
N VAL A 208 -11.65 0.91 7.86
CA VAL A 208 -11.91 0.63 9.28
C VAL A 208 -13.38 0.91 9.63
N PHE A 209 -14.04 1.79 8.87
CA PHE A 209 -15.43 2.20 9.12
C PHE A 209 -16.49 1.40 8.35
N THR A 210 -16.11 0.85 7.20
CA THR A 210 -17.00 0.02 6.36
C THR A 210 -17.02 -1.41 6.87
#